data_AF-A0A924A0K7-F1
#
_entry.id   AF-A0A924A0K7-F1
#
_cell.length_a   1.000
_cell.length_b   1.000
_cell.length_c   1.000
_cell.angle_alpha   90.00
_cell.angle_beta   90.00
_cell.angle_gamma   90.00
#
_symmetry.space_group_name_H-M   'P 1'
#
loop_
_entity.id
_entity.type
_entity.pdbx_description
1 polymer ?
#
loop_
_entity_poly.entity_id
_entity_poly.type
_entity_poly.pdbx_seq_one_letter_code
_entity_poly.pdbx_strand_id
1 'polypeptide(L)' 'MLEKKITDQTAEKVIEIVGLSKSFGSYKVLENASVNLYKGENLVVLAKSGTRKSVLIKILIGLLRPDKGLVRVL' A
#
# COMPACT_ATOMS: atom_id res chain seq x y z
N MET A 1 -11.41 3.49 -36.34
CA MET A 1 -10.91 2.36 -35.54
C MET A 1 -10.28 2.93 -34.28
N LEU A 2 -11.11 3.16 -33.26
CA LEU A 2 -10.68 3.70 -31.97
C LEU A 2 -10.62 2.54 -30.99
N GLU A 3 -9.41 2.13 -30.63
CA GLU A 3 -9.18 1.19 -29.53
C GLU A 3 -9.59 1.88 -28.23
N LYS A 4 -10.83 1.66 -27.79
CA LYS A 4 -11.18 1.91 -26.39
C LYS A 4 -10.34 0.96 -25.55
N LYS A 5 -9.23 1.45 -24.99
CA LYS A 5 -8.64 0.86 -23.78
C LYS A 5 -9.76 0.81 -22.75
N ILE A 6 -10.22 -0.40 -22.45
CA ILE A 6 -11.05 -0.71 -21.29
C ILE A 6 -10.17 -0.35 -20.09
N THR A 7 -10.22 0.92 -19.74
CA THR A 7 -9.62 1.45 -18.52
C THR A 7 -10.66 1.12 -17.46
N ASP A 8 -10.21 0.50 -16.38
CA ASP A 8 -11.00 0.00 -15.25
C ASP A 8 -11.70 1.16 -14.49
N GLN A 9 -12.58 1.89 -15.19
CA GLN A 9 -13.20 3.16 -14.79
C GLN A 9 -14.35 2.97 -13.81
N THR A 10 -14.58 1.74 -13.33
CA THR A 10 -15.69 1.42 -12.42
C THR A 10 -15.25 0.97 -11.04
N ALA A 11 -13.99 0.60 -10.85
CA ALA A 11 -13.50 0.15 -9.56
C ALA A 11 -13.08 1.35 -8.70
N GLU A 12 -13.93 1.70 -7.73
CA GLU A 12 -13.64 2.74 -6.73
C GLU A 12 -12.42 2.30 -5.91
N LYS A 13 -11.28 3.00 -6.08
CA LYS A 13 -10.07 2.74 -5.29
C LYS A 13 -10.27 3.29 -3.88
N VAL A 14 -10.01 2.47 -2.86
CA VAL A 14 -10.17 2.83 -1.44
C VAL A 14 -8.83 2.97 -0.72
N ILE A 15 -7.78 2.25 -1.16
CA ILE A 15 -6.41 2.43 -0.68
C ILE A 15 -5.45 2.43 -1.85
N GLU A 16 -4.50 3.37 -1.83
CA GLU A 16 -3.38 3.42 -2.76
C GLU A 16 -2.06 3.50 -1.99
N ILE A 17 -1.15 2.58 -2.31
CA ILE A 17 0.22 2.58 -1.81
C ILE A 17 1.14 2.60 -3.03
N VAL A 18 2.07 3.56 -3.07
CA VAL A 18 3.04 3.70 -4.17
C VAL A 18 4.45 3.80 -3.61
N GLY A 19 5.30 2.82 -3.94
CA GLY A 19 6.74 2.81 -3.63
C GLY A 19 7.07 2.92 -2.14
N LEU A 20 6.21 2.39 -1.28
CA LEU A 20 6.28 2.56 0.16
C LEU A 20 7.53 1.92 0.74
N SER A 21 8.33 2.72 1.42
CA SER A 21 9.52 2.25 2.11
C SER A 21 9.60 2.78 3.54
N LYS A 22 10.05 1.92 4.46
CA LYS A 22 10.25 2.26 5.87
C LYS A 22 11.44 1.49 6.44
N SER A 23 12.29 2.19 7.16
CA SER A 23 13.42 1.66 7.91
C SER A 23 13.43 2.18 9.35
N PHE A 24 14.05 1.42 10.25
CA PHE A 24 14.38 1.86 11.59
C PHE A 24 15.87 1.61 11.82
N GLY A 25 16.66 2.69 11.87
CA GLY A 25 18.12 2.58 11.81
C GLY A 25 18.56 1.88 10.52
N SER A 26 19.38 0.83 10.65
CA SER A 26 19.84 0.00 9.54
C SER A 26 18.83 -1.06 9.08
N TYR A 27 17.73 -1.25 9.80
CA TYR A 27 16.77 -2.32 9.50
C TYR A 27 15.67 -1.84 8.56
N LYS A 28 15.67 -2.36 7.34
CA LYS A 28 14.60 -2.16 6.37
C LYS A 28 13.38 -3.01 6.71
N VAL A 29 12.22 -2.38 6.74
CA VAL A 29 10.93 -3.00 7.13
C VAL A 29 9.99 -3.14 5.95
N LEU A 30 9.91 -2.09 5.16
CA LEU A 30 9.18 -2.06 3.89
C LEU A 30 10.14 -1.56 2.83
N GLU A 31 10.18 -2.23 1.69
CA GLU A 31 11.06 -1.91 0.58
C GLU A 31 10.22 -1.81 -0.70
N ASN A 32 9.98 -0.57 -1.14
CA ASN A 32 9.32 -0.25 -2.41
C ASN A 32 7.97 -0.98 -2.64
N ALA A 33 7.15 -1.10 -1.60
CA ALA A 33 5.86 -1.79 -1.70
C ALA A 33 4.82 -0.92 -2.41
N SER A 34 4.10 -1.48 -3.38
CA SER A 34 3.00 -0.80 -4.07
C SER A 34 1.78 -1.71 -4.12
N VAL A 35 0.60 -1.17 -3.79
CA VAL A 35 -0.66 -1.90 -3.85
C VAL A 35 -1.81 -0.93 -4.10
N ASN A 36 -2.79 -1.36 -4.88
CA ASN A 36 -4.10 -0.71 -4.96
C ASN A 36 -5.11 -1.65 -4.32
N LEU A 37 -6.00 -1.11 -3.50
CA LEU A 37 -7.17 -1.82 -3.00
C LEU A 37 -8.41 -1.14 -3.53
N TYR A 38 -9.29 -1.91 -4.13
CA TYR A 38 -10.56 -1.45 -4.67
C TYR A 38 -11.71 -1.84 -3.74
N LYS A 39 -12.81 -1.11 -3.85
CA LYS A 39 -14.02 -1.34 -3.06
C LYS A 39 -14.56 -2.74 -3.31
N GLY A 40 -14.85 -3.46 -2.23
CA GLY A 40 -15.31 -4.85 -2.27
C GLY A 40 -14.18 -5.89 -2.28
N GLU A 41 -12.93 -5.48 -2.39
CA GLU A 41 -11.78 -6.38 -2.26
C GLU A 41 -11.32 -6.52 -0.80
N ASN A 42 -10.72 -7.67 -0.50
CA ASN A 42 -10.07 -7.94 0.78
C ASN A 42 -8.56 -8.02 0.59
N LEU A 43 -7.81 -7.14 1.25
CA LEU A 43 -6.35 -7.21 1.29
C LEU A 43 -5.88 -8.04 2.49
N VAL A 44 -5.15 -9.12 2.23
CA VAL A 44 -4.53 -9.94 3.29
C VAL A 44 -3.03 -9.70 3.32
N VAL A 45 -2.51 -9.25 4.47
CA VAL A 45 -1.07 -9.02 4.66
C VAL A 45 -0.43 -10.23 5.34
N LEU A 46 0.32 -11.02 4.56
CA LEU A 46 1.07 -12.19 5.04
C LEU A 46 2.55 -11.85 5.26
N ALA A 47 3.11 -12.35 6.37
CA ALA A 47 4.51 -12.20 6.75
C ALA A 47 4.79 -13.12 7.95
N LYS A 48 6.06 -13.48 8.15
CA LYS A 48 6.50 -14.25 9.32
C LYS A 48 6.29 -13.46 10.61
N SER A 49 6.28 -14.15 11.75
CA SER A 49 6.24 -13.48 13.05
C SER A 49 7.44 -12.55 13.20
N GLY A 50 7.24 -11.36 13.75
CA GLY A 50 8.30 -10.35 13.91
C GLY A 50 8.66 -9.57 12.65
N THR A 51 8.06 -9.85 11.48
CA THR A 51 8.29 -9.09 10.22
C THR A 51 7.50 -7.78 10.16
N ARG A 52 7.07 -7.26 11.32
CA ARG A 52 6.66 -5.86 11.49
C ARG A 52 5.44 -5.45 10.65
N LYS A 53 4.50 -6.36 10.38
CA LYS A 53 3.21 -6.06 9.73
C LYS A 53 2.51 -4.84 10.33
N SER A 54 2.59 -4.70 11.66
CA SER A 54 2.04 -3.56 12.39
C SER A 54 2.60 -2.21 11.92
N VAL A 55 3.80 -2.17 11.32
CA VAL A 55 4.37 -0.95 10.72
C VAL A 55 3.56 -0.53 9.50
N LEU A 56 3.20 -1.46 8.60
CA LEU A 56 2.33 -1.17 7.46
C LEU A 56 0.96 -0.67 7.96
N ILE A 57 0.36 -1.35 8.92
CA ILE A 57 -0.93 -0.94 9.49
C ILE A 57 -0.84 0.45 10.12
N LYS A 58 0.19 0.74 10.93
CA LYS A 58 0.41 2.07 11.53
C LYS A 58 0.57 3.17 10.49
N ILE A 59 1.19 2.88 9.35
CA ILE A 59 1.29 3.83 8.23
C ILE A 59 -0.08 4.07 7.60
N LEU A 60 -0.84 3.00 7.32
CA LEU A 60 -2.18 3.11 6.73
C LEU A 60 -3.12 3.98 7.57
N ILE A 61 -3.07 3.84 8.90
CA ILE A 61 -3.93 4.63 9.82
C ILE A 61 -3.29 5.97 10.25
N GLY A 62 -2.18 6.39 9.63
CA GLY A 62 -1.57 7.69 9.86
C GLY A 62 -0.77 7.85 11.16
N LEU A 63 -0.60 6.78 11.96
CA LEU A 63 0.19 6.80 13.19
C LEU A 63 1.71 6.75 12.95
N LEU A 64 2.15 6.43 11.74
CA LEU A 64 3.55 6.39 11.37
C LEU A 64 3.74 6.94 9.95
N ARG A 65 4.74 7.79 9.76
CA ARG A 65 5.10 8.27 8.41
C ARG A 65 6.06 7.31 7.71
N PRO A 66 5.87 7.06 6.41
CA PRO A 66 6.86 6.35 5.62
C PRO A 66 8.10 7.21 5.40
N ASP A 67 9.22 6.58 5.06
CA ASP A 67 10.45 7.30 4.72
C ASP A 67 10.45 7.71 3.24
N LYS A 68 9.83 6.89 2.39
CA LYS A 68 9.61 7.14 0.95
C LYS A 68 8.28 6.57 0.49
N GLY A 69 7.80 7.09 -0.62
CA GLY A 69 6.55 6.67 -1.25
C GLY A 69 5.34 7.41 -0.69
N LEU A 70 4.16 6.94 -1.07
CA LEU A 70 2.88 7.55 -0.76
C LEU A 70 1.90 6.48 -0.28
N VAL A 71 1.05 6.88 0.68
CA VAL A 71 -0.16 6.15 1.05
C VAL A 71 -1.33 7.12 0.99
N ARG A 72 -2.41 6.72 0.31
CA ARG A 72 -3.70 7.40 0.31
C ARG A 72 -4.79 6.42 0.76
N VAL A 73 -5.59 6.84 1.72
CA VAL A 73 -6.84 6.19 2.10
C VAL A 73 -7.94 7.12 1.63
N LEU A 74 -8.78 6.66 0.70
CA LEU A 74 -9.70 7.47 -0.10
C LEU A 74 -11.14 7.37 0.41
#